data_AF-A0A1E7GPH8-F1
#
_entry.id   AF-A0A1E7GPH8-F1
#
_cell.length_a   1.000
_cell.length_b   1.000
_cell.length_c   1.000
_cell.angle_alpha   90.00
_cell.angle_beta   90.00
_cell.angle_gamma   90.00
#
_symmetry.space_group_name_H-M   'P 1'
#
loop_
_entity.id
_entity.type
_entity.pdbx_description
1 polymer ?
#
loop_
_entity_poly.entity_id
_entity_poly.type
_entity_poly.pdbx_seq_one_letter_code
_entity_poly.pdbx_strand_id
1 'polypeptide(L)'
;MKNLSEDMVCQLAMSPFYVLYLVASEHVAPEQISERHIVRSMEYGLQWKQPLSEGIFELLRSNLHKFYANFPRDFSEQGRERWRAELLSVKELLDNVSGSAAMIEDFKESLAGFAEFVAAGGSLRQKLLDSPMRRQVEWIKDLFA
;
A
#
# COMPACT_ATOMS: atom_id res chain seq x y z
N MET A 1 4.17 -4.96 -21.62
CA MET A 1 3.05 -5.26 -20.70
C MET A 1 1.74 -5.33 -21.49
N LYS A 2 1.53 -6.41 -22.26
CA LYS A 2 0.22 -6.63 -22.89
C LYS A 2 -0.72 -7.12 -21.77
N ASN A 3 -1.82 -6.40 -21.49
CA ASN A 3 -2.97 -6.81 -20.64
C ASN A 3 -3.22 -6.03 -19.33
N LEU A 4 -2.49 -4.96 -19.01
CA LEU A 4 -2.92 -4.05 -17.92
C LEU A 4 -3.49 -2.77 -18.53
N SER A 5 -4.74 -2.42 -18.19
CA SER A 5 -5.31 -1.12 -18.52
C SER A 5 -4.71 -0.03 -17.63
N GLU A 6 -4.85 1.23 -18.04
CA GLU A 6 -4.41 2.37 -17.24
C GLU A 6 -5.10 2.40 -15.87
N ASP A 7 -6.39 2.11 -15.81
CA ASP A 7 -7.15 2.05 -14.56
C ASP A 7 -6.58 0.99 -13.60
N MET A 8 -6.25 -0.20 -14.12
CA MET A 8 -5.63 -1.27 -13.33
C MET A 8 -4.27 -0.84 -12.79
N VAL A 9 -3.46 -0.19 -13.62
CA VAL A 9 -2.14 0.33 -13.22
C VAL A 9 -2.28 1.39 -12.15
N CYS A 10 -3.23 2.31 -12.29
CA CYS A 10 -3.52 3.35 -11.30
C CYS A 10 -4.00 2.76 -9.98
N GLN A 11 -4.84 1.73 -10.02
CA GLN A 11 -5.32 1.03 -8.82
C GLN A 11 -4.15 0.35 -8.08
N LEU A 12 -3.29 -0.37 -8.82
CA LEU A 12 -2.08 -0.97 -8.26
C LEU A 12 -1.14 0.09 -7.66
N ALA A 13 -0.93 1.21 -8.35
CA ALA A 13 -0.09 2.31 -7.86
C ALA A 13 -0.69 3.03 -6.64
N MET A 14 -2.02 3.03 -6.46
CA MET A 14 -2.67 3.59 -5.26
C MET A 14 -2.55 2.67 -4.04
N SER A 15 -2.39 1.36 -4.24
CA SER A 15 -2.41 0.36 -3.17
C SER A 15 -1.46 0.63 -1.98
N PRO A 16 -0.24 1.19 -2.16
CA PRO A 16 0.62 1.54 -1.03
C PRO A 16 0.01 2.62 -0.14
N PHE A 17 -0.78 3.57 -0.68
CA PHE A 17 -1.46 4.54 0.17
C PHE A 17 -2.50 3.88 1.07
N TYR A 18 -3.29 2.94 0.55
CA TYR A 18 -4.25 2.21 1.37
C TYR A 18 -3.56 1.43 2.48
N VAL A 19 -2.44 0.76 2.19
CA VAL A 19 -1.62 0.08 3.22
C VAL A 19 -1.11 1.07 4.27
N LEU A 20 -0.47 2.17 3.84
CA LEU A 20 0.09 3.17 4.74
C LEU A 20 -0.96 3.72 5.69
N TYR A 21 -2.10 4.17 5.15
CA TYR A 21 -3.14 4.80 5.95
C TYR A 21 -3.90 3.79 6.80
N LEU A 22 -4.18 2.58 6.30
CA LEU A 22 -4.83 1.53 7.10
C LEU A 22 -3.98 1.16 8.33
N VAL A 23 -2.67 1.04 8.16
CA VAL A 23 -1.77 0.66 9.26
C VAL A 23 -1.48 1.86 10.17
N ALA A 24 -1.08 3.01 9.63
CA ALA A 24 -0.66 4.15 10.43
C ALA A 24 -1.82 4.82 11.21
N SER A 25 -3.05 4.79 10.66
CA SER A 25 -4.21 5.46 11.28
C SER A 25 -4.68 4.85 12.59
N GLU A 26 -4.22 3.64 12.92
CA GLU A 26 -4.46 3.00 14.21
C GLU A 26 -3.71 3.69 15.37
N HIS A 27 -2.67 4.48 15.07
CA HIS A 27 -1.84 5.12 16.10
C HIS A 27 -1.62 6.62 15.88
N VAL A 28 -1.62 7.06 14.63
CA VAL A 28 -1.42 8.46 14.25
C VAL A 28 -2.65 8.93 13.51
N ALA A 29 -3.23 10.06 13.93
CA ALA A 29 -4.35 10.65 13.21
C ALA A 29 -3.95 10.87 11.74
N PRO A 30 -4.76 10.44 10.75
CA PRO A 30 -4.39 10.53 9.33
C PRO A 30 -3.93 11.91 8.86
N GLU A 31 -4.49 12.98 9.43
CA GLU A 31 -4.14 14.37 9.15
C GLU A 31 -2.72 14.75 9.58
N GLN A 32 -2.12 13.99 10.50
CA GLN A 32 -0.74 14.17 10.96
C GLN A 32 0.27 13.42 10.07
N ILE A 33 -0.19 12.61 9.12
CA ILE A 33 0.65 11.93 8.14
C ILE A 33 1.05 12.95 7.05
N SER A 34 2.12 13.69 7.33
CA SER A 34 2.69 14.65 6.37
C SER A 34 3.19 14.00 5.08
N GLU A 35 3.30 14.79 4.01
CA GLU A 35 3.92 14.37 2.74
C GLU A 35 5.31 13.76 2.94
N ARG A 36 6.10 14.29 3.89
CA ARG A 36 7.42 13.73 4.23
C ARG A 36 7.32 12.30 4.77
N HIS A 37 6.30 11.97 5.55
CA HIS A 37 6.06 10.62 6.04
C HIS A 37 5.72 9.68 4.88
N ILE A 38 4.85 10.14 3.98
CA ILE A 38 4.45 9.40 2.78
C ILE A 38 5.68 9.10 1.91
N VAL A 39 6.42 10.14 1.49
CA VAL A 39 7.61 10.00 0.64
C VAL A 39 8.59 9.00 1.24
N ARG A 40 8.97 9.19 2.51
CA ARG A 40 9.94 8.29 3.17
C ARG A 40 9.42 6.87 3.33
N SER A 41 8.13 6.71 3.57
CA SER A 41 7.54 5.37 3.65
C SER A 41 7.65 4.66 2.30
N MET A 42 7.29 5.33 1.20
CA MET A 42 7.43 4.75 -0.13
C MET A 42 8.88 4.48 -0.51
N GLU A 43 9.82 5.37 -0.16
CA GLU A 43 11.25 5.21 -0.50
C GLU A 43 11.95 4.08 0.25
N TYR A 44 11.60 3.86 1.52
CA TYR A 44 12.33 2.90 2.37
C TYR A 44 11.54 1.62 2.66
N GLY A 45 10.22 1.67 2.53
CA GLY A 45 9.34 0.57 2.88
C GLY A 45 8.87 -0.28 1.70
N LEU A 46 8.82 0.27 0.48
CA LEU A 46 8.54 -0.52 -0.72
C LEU A 46 9.85 -1.14 -1.21
N GLN A 47 9.89 -2.47 -1.26
CA GLN A 47 11.02 -3.25 -1.77
C GLN A 47 10.51 -4.24 -2.79
N TRP A 48 11.14 -4.30 -3.96
CA TRP A 48 10.74 -5.15 -5.07
C TRP A 48 11.93 -5.87 -5.69
N LYS A 49 11.66 -6.97 -6.38
CA LYS A 49 12.66 -7.81 -7.07
C LYS A 49 12.31 -7.99 -8.55
N GLN A 50 11.08 -7.70 -8.97
CA GLN A 50 10.59 -7.92 -10.33
C GLN A 50 10.26 -6.59 -11.05
N PRO A 51 10.44 -6.54 -12.39
CA PRO A 51 10.22 -5.30 -13.16
C PRO A 51 8.80 -4.74 -13.14
N LEU A 52 7.76 -5.57 -12.90
CA LEU A 52 6.39 -5.05 -12.80
C LEU A 52 6.24 -4.17 -11.57
N SER A 53 6.61 -4.70 -10.41
CA SER A 53 6.56 -3.98 -9.14
C SER A 53 7.39 -2.70 -9.21
N GLU A 54 8.60 -2.79 -9.78
CA GLU A 54 9.43 -1.62 -10.07
C GLU A 54 8.66 -0.56 -10.89
N GLY A 55 8.10 -0.95 -12.04
CA GLY A 55 7.39 -0.02 -12.92
C GLY A 55 6.18 0.65 -12.25
N ILE A 56 5.39 -0.11 -11.47
CA ILE A 56 4.23 0.42 -10.74
C ILE A 56 4.66 1.35 -9.60
N PHE A 57 5.66 0.96 -8.80
CA PHE A 57 6.10 1.77 -7.67
C PHE A 57 6.87 3.02 -8.12
N GLU A 58 7.64 2.95 -9.20
CA GLU A 58 8.27 4.13 -9.80
C GLU A 58 7.24 5.08 -10.41
N LEU A 59 6.16 4.56 -11.00
CA LEU A 59 5.03 5.38 -11.45
C LEU A 59 4.40 6.14 -10.28
N LEU A 60 4.13 5.45 -9.17
CA LEU A 60 3.64 6.04 -7.92
C LEU A 60 4.60 7.12 -7.44
N ARG A 61 5.90 6.82 -7.30
CA ARG A 61 6.91 7.77 -6.79
C ARG A 61 7.01 9.02 -7.67
N SER A 62 7.01 8.85 -8.99
CA SER A 62 7.10 9.95 -9.96
C SER A 62 5.84 10.83 -9.99
N ASN A 63 4.70 10.31 -9.57
CA ASN A 63 3.40 11.00 -9.59
C ASN A 63 2.76 11.10 -8.21
N LEU A 64 3.57 11.07 -7.14
CA LEU A 64 3.07 10.93 -5.77
C LEU A 64 2.03 12.00 -5.40
N HIS A 65 2.27 13.24 -5.83
CA HIS A 65 1.35 14.36 -5.62
C HIS A 65 -0.03 14.12 -6.26
N LYS A 66 -0.09 13.50 -7.44
CA LYS A 66 -1.37 13.21 -8.14
C LYS A 66 -2.12 12.09 -7.44
N PHE A 67 -1.42 11.01 -7.10
CA PHE A 67 -2.03 9.90 -6.36
C PHE A 67 -2.52 10.37 -4.99
N TYR A 68 -1.72 11.16 -4.27
CA TYR A 68 -2.13 11.71 -2.98
C TYR A 68 -3.31 12.70 -3.09
N ALA A 69 -3.39 13.50 -4.16
CA ALA A 69 -4.52 14.39 -4.39
C ALA A 69 -5.83 13.62 -4.63
N ASN A 70 -5.75 12.44 -5.27
CA ASN A 70 -6.89 11.58 -5.57
C ASN A 70 -7.18 10.54 -4.47
N PHE A 71 -6.34 10.44 -3.44
CA PHE A 71 -6.55 9.49 -2.35
C PHE A 71 -7.80 9.87 -1.52
N PRO A 72 -8.72 8.91 -1.23
CA PRO A 72 -9.93 9.20 -0.48
C PRO A 72 -9.63 9.62 0.96
N ARG A 73 -10.03 10.85 1.32
CA ARG A 73 -9.82 11.47 2.64
C ARG A 73 -10.95 11.22 3.63
N ASP A 74 -11.68 10.13 3.47
CA ASP A 74 -12.67 9.69 4.46
C ASP A 74 -11.93 8.88 5.53
N PHE A 75 -11.64 9.53 6.66
CA PHE A 75 -10.89 8.94 7.78
C PHE A 75 -11.80 8.32 8.86
N SER A 76 -13.10 8.21 8.58
CA SER A 76 -14.04 7.51 9.44
C SER A 76 -13.79 6.00 9.43
N GLU A 77 -14.46 5.29 10.33
CA GLU A 77 -14.48 3.82 10.29
C GLU A 77 -15.00 3.27 8.96
N GLN A 78 -16.03 3.91 8.39
CA GLN A 78 -16.55 3.55 7.07
C GLN A 78 -15.52 3.78 5.96
N GLY A 79 -14.73 4.86 6.06
CA GLY A 79 -13.62 5.13 5.16
C GLY A 79 -12.53 4.05 5.23
N ARG A 80 -12.20 3.58 6.43
CA ARG A 80 -11.27 2.45 6.63
C ARG A 80 -11.78 1.16 5.98
N GLU A 81 -13.06 0.86 6.13
CA GLU A 81 -13.67 -0.31 5.47
C GLU A 81 -13.64 -0.17 3.94
N ARG A 82 -13.78 1.03 3.39
CA ARG A 82 -13.56 1.27 1.95
C ARG A 82 -12.11 1.01 1.54
N TRP A 83 -11.11 1.44 2.32
CA TRP A 83 -9.70 1.12 2.01
C TRP A 83 -9.42 -0.38 2.02
N ARG A 84 -10.04 -1.13 2.94
CA ARG A 84 -9.98 -2.60 2.93
C ARG A 84 -10.61 -3.20 1.68
N ALA A 85 -11.76 -2.69 1.26
CA ALA A 85 -12.41 -3.12 0.01
C ALA A 85 -11.54 -2.83 -1.23
N GLU A 86 -10.85 -1.68 -1.27
CA GLU A 86 -9.91 -1.34 -2.33
C GLU A 86 -8.73 -2.33 -2.36
N LEU A 87 -8.17 -2.71 -1.21
CA LEU A 87 -7.10 -3.72 -1.13
C LEU A 87 -7.58 -5.12 -1.52
N LEU A 88 -8.81 -5.51 -1.18
CA LEU A 88 -9.43 -6.74 -1.67
C LEU A 88 -9.55 -6.73 -3.20
N SER A 89 -9.99 -5.62 -3.79
CA SER A 89 -10.05 -5.46 -5.24
C SER A 89 -8.66 -5.51 -5.89
N VAL A 90 -7.62 -4.98 -5.24
CA VAL A 90 -6.22 -5.12 -5.69
C VAL A 90 -5.79 -6.59 -5.69
N LYS A 91 -6.14 -7.36 -4.65
CA LYS A 91 -5.87 -8.81 -4.63
C LYS A 91 -6.56 -9.52 -5.79
N GLU A 92 -7.86 -9.29 -5.97
CA GLU A 92 -8.63 -9.88 -7.07
C GLU A 92 -8.04 -9.51 -8.43
N LEU A 93 -7.64 -8.26 -8.61
CA LEU A 93 -6.95 -7.81 -9.83
C LEU A 93 -5.67 -8.62 -10.04
N LEU A 94 -4.80 -8.71 -9.04
CA LEU A 94 -3.53 -9.44 -9.12
C LEU A 94 -3.73 -10.93 -9.43
N ASP A 95 -4.76 -11.56 -8.87
CA ASP A 95 -5.08 -12.97 -9.13
C ASP A 95 -5.60 -13.21 -10.57
N ASN A 96 -6.13 -12.17 -11.22
CA ASN A 96 -6.67 -12.23 -12.60
C ASN A 96 -5.71 -11.69 -13.66
N VAL A 97 -4.61 -11.03 -13.27
CA VAL A 97 -3.62 -10.51 -14.23
C VAL A 97 -2.87 -11.66 -14.89
N SER A 98 -2.87 -11.67 -16.22
CA SER A 98 -2.03 -12.58 -16.99
C SER A 98 -0.55 -12.20 -16.83
N GLY A 99 0.17 -12.94 -15.99
CA GLY A 99 1.58 -12.69 -15.70
C GLY A 99 2.30 -13.92 -15.17
N SER A 100 3.61 -13.82 -14.94
CA SER A 100 4.33 -14.88 -14.22
C SER A 100 3.94 -14.85 -12.74
N ALA A 101 3.79 -16.02 -12.12
CA ALA A 101 3.50 -16.10 -10.69
C ALA A 101 4.51 -15.30 -9.85
N ALA A 102 5.80 -15.42 -10.18
CA ALA A 102 6.87 -14.69 -9.49
C ALA A 102 6.69 -13.15 -9.51
N MET A 103 6.10 -12.61 -10.57
CA MET A 103 5.84 -11.18 -10.70
C MET A 103 4.69 -10.72 -9.80
N ILE A 104 3.63 -11.52 -9.71
CA ILE A 104 2.47 -11.25 -8.85
C ILE A 104 2.88 -11.38 -7.39
N GLU A 105 3.60 -12.45 -7.05
CA GLU A 105 4.09 -12.70 -5.70
C GLU A 105 5.05 -11.60 -5.23
N ASP A 106 5.94 -11.10 -6.09
CA ASP A 106 6.81 -9.97 -5.74
C ASP A 106 6.01 -8.71 -5.32
N PHE A 107 4.92 -8.41 -6.04
CA PHE A 107 4.07 -7.25 -5.71
C PHE A 107 3.35 -7.44 -4.37
N LYS A 108 2.80 -8.65 -4.14
CA LYS A 108 2.14 -9.05 -2.89
C LYS A 108 3.11 -8.97 -1.70
N GLU A 109 4.30 -9.56 -1.84
CA GLU A 109 5.39 -9.49 -0.87
C GLU A 109 5.77 -8.03 -0.56
N SER A 110 5.85 -7.19 -1.59
CA SER A 110 6.18 -5.76 -1.44
C SER A 110 5.16 -5.03 -0.57
N LEU A 111 3.86 -5.26 -0.79
CA LEU A 111 2.79 -4.63 0.00
C LEU A 111 2.75 -5.14 1.44
N ALA A 112 2.90 -6.45 1.63
CA ALA A 112 2.94 -7.06 2.96
C ALA A 112 4.17 -6.59 3.76
N GLY A 113 5.34 -6.53 3.12
CA GLY A 113 6.57 -5.99 3.70
C GLY A 113 6.45 -4.49 4.01
N PHE A 114 5.73 -3.75 3.18
CA PHE A 114 5.46 -2.33 3.43
C PHE A 114 4.60 -2.11 4.67
N ALA A 115 3.56 -2.94 4.88
CA ALA A 115 2.74 -2.90 6.10
C ALA A 115 3.60 -3.14 7.36
N GLU A 116 4.51 -4.11 7.32
CA GLU A 116 5.47 -4.39 8.39
C GLU A 116 6.39 -3.20 8.68
N PHE A 117 6.93 -2.59 7.62
CA PHE A 117 7.76 -1.40 7.76
C PHE A 117 7.03 -0.24 8.46
N VAL A 118 5.77 0.01 8.07
CA VAL A 118 4.94 1.07 8.69
C VAL A 118 4.68 0.75 10.16
N ALA A 119 4.29 -0.48 10.49
CA ALA A 119 4.05 -0.91 11.88
C ALA A 119 5.31 -0.93 12.75
N ALA A 120 6.48 -1.14 12.18
CA ALA A 120 7.75 -1.01 12.89
C ALA A 120 8.10 0.45 13.26
N GLY A 121 7.26 1.42 12.88
CA GLY A 121 7.45 2.84 13.10
C GLY A 121 7.92 3.61 11.88
N GLY A 122 8.28 2.90 10.81
CA GLY A 122 8.64 3.40 9.49
C GLY A 122 9.20 4.83 9.46
N SER A 123 8.55 5.71 8.70
CA SER A 123 8.90 7.12 8.62
C SER A 123 8.42 7.96 9.82
N LEU A 124 7.53 7.42 10.66
CA LEU A 124 6.91 8.10 11.80
C LEU A 124 7.84 8.14 13.02
N ARG A 125 8.92 7.34 13.03
CA ARG A 125 10.02 7.33 14.03
C ARG A 125 9.57 7.05 15.48
N GLN A 126 8.37 6.53 15.67
CA GLN A 126 7.88 6.03 16.96
C GLN A 126 7.79 4.51 16.83
N LYS A 127 8.23 3.74 17.83
CA LYS A 127 8.00 2.29 17.82
C LYS A 127 6.51 2.05 18.06
N LEU A 128 5.78 1.70 17.00
CA LEU A 128 4.35 1.49 17.04
C LEU A 128 4.03 0.01 17.29
N LEU A 129 4.57 -0.55 18.38
CA LEU A 129 4.30 -1.93 18.80
C LEU A 129 2.93 -2.02 19.49
N ASP A 130 1.88 -1.60 18.79
CA ASP A 130 0.51 -1.60 19.28
C ASP A 130 -0.30 -2.78 18.69
N SER A 131 -1.19 -3.35 19.50
CA SER A 131 -2.01 -4.50 19.10
C SER A 131 -2.89 -4.22 17.87
N PRO A 132 -3.53 -3.04 17.72
CA PRO A 132 -4.38 -2.75 16.57
C PRO A 132 -3.61 -2.66 15.25
N MET A 133 -2.44 -2.00 15.22
CA MET A 133 -1.58 -1.93 14.04
C MET A 133 -1.13 -3.32 13.59
N ARG A 134 -0.76 -4.17 14.54
CA ARG A 134 -0.38 -5.55 14.24
C ARG A 134 -1.54 -6.35 13.64
N ARG A 135 -2.79 -6.12 14.06
CA ARG A 135 -3.95 -6.75 13.41
C ARG A 135 -4.11 -6.31 11.96
N GLN A 136 -3.84 -5.03 11.64
CA GLN A 136 -3.88 -4.57 10.25
C GLN A 136 -2.76 -5.22 9.42
N VAL A 137 -1.55 -5.35 9.99
CA VAL A 137 -0.44 -6.04 9.31
C VAL A 137 -0.78 -7.50 9.03
N GLU A 138 -1.26 -8.24 10.03
CA GLU A 138 -1.62 -9.65 9.85
C GLU A 138 -2.78 -9.80 8.85
N TRP A 139 -3.78 -8.93 8.88
CA TRP A 139 -4.84 -8.93 7.87
C TRP A 139 -4.30 -8.69 6.45
N ILE A 140 -3.37 -7.76 6.27
CA ILE A 140 -2.73 -7.49 4.95
C ILE A 140 -1.90 -8.69 4.50
N LYS A 141 -1.18 -9.36 5.41
CA LYS A 141 -0.43 -10.57 5.08
C LYS A 141 -1.36 -11.70 4.67
N ASP A 142 -2.41 -11.96 5.44
CA ASP A 142 -3.40 -13.00 5.13
C ASP A 142 -4.12 -12.71 3.80
N LEU A 143 -4.34 -11.43 3.50
CA LEU A 143 -4.91 -11.00 2.21
C LEU A 143 -3.99 -11.33 1.03
N PHE A 144 -2.68 -11.19 1.20
CA PHE A 144 -1.69 -11.32 0.12
C PHE A 144 -0.84 -12.60 0.18
N ALA A 145 -1.16 -13.52 1.09
CA ALA A 145 -0.65 -14.89 1.13
C ALA A 145 -1.25 -15.75 0.02
#